data_AF-A0A023FW50-F1
#
_entry.id   AF-A0A023FW50-F1
#
_cell.length_a   1.000
_cell.length_b   1.000
_cell.length_c   1.000
_cell.angle_alpha   90.00
_cell.angle_beta   90.00
_cell.angle_gamma   90.00
#
_symmetry.space_group_name_H-M   'P 1'
#
loop_
_entity.id
_entity.type
_entity.pdbx_description
1 polymer ?
#
loop_
_entity_poly.entity_id
_entity_poly.type
_entity_poly.pdbx_seq_one_letter_code
_entity_poly.pdbx_strand_id
1 'polypeptide(L)'
;AVRRPVLGPVFFLNLCAYHGLLFPNTFSKGVSMDSEDDNMYNTDSGNESSGEEDDGLSIGLEPEPTTAKEKMEIEDFPFEVLTTEDIVQHMINCISDVNNIVEIPPTTTRILLNHFKWDMEKLYERYYDGDQERLFKEAHVVNPYKKPAKSQKKRQVSAANGMEDCEICLRDLPSAMMTGLACDHRFCTECWNFYLTTKIMEEGMGQTISCAAHGCDILVDDQTVMKLLTDPKVKLKYQHLITNSFVECNRLLRWCPQPECNNAIKVQYVDTQPVTCSCGHTFCFACGENWHDPVKCHLLKRWQKKCDDDSETSNWIAANTKECPRCSVTIEKDGGCNHMVCKNQNCKADFCWVCLGPWEPHGSSWYNCNRYDEEEARAARDAQERSRAALQRYL
;
A
#
# COMPACT_ATOMS: atom_id res chain seq x y z
N ALA A 1 16.48 -65.94 17.53
CA ALA A 1 17.14 -64.90 16.72
C ALA A 1 16.02 -64.15 15.98
N VAL A 2 15.82 -62.84 16.04
CA VAL A 2 16.70 -61.68 16.20
C VAL A 2 15.93 -60.54 16.91
N ARG A 3 16.69 -59.62 17.49
CA ARG A 3 16.37 -58.48 18.34
C ARG A 3 15.53 -57.37 17.66
N ARG A 4 14.82 -56.61 18.51
CA ARG A 4 14.21 -55.28 18.26
C ARG A 4 15.25 -54.20 17.89
N PRO A 5 14.83 -53.11 17.24
CA PRO A 5 15.25 -51.73 17.60
C PRO A 5 14.02 -50.79 17.76
N VAL A 6 13.83 -50.07 18.87
CA VAL A 6 14.38 -48.77 19.30
C VAL A 6 14.04 -47.60 18.36
N LEU A 7 13.17 -46.72 18.87
CA LEU A 7 12.73 -45.42 18.33
C LEU A 7 13.83 -44.35 18.44
N GLY A 8 13.92 -43.47 17.45
CA GLY A 8 14.67 -42.20 17.51
C GLY A 8 13.83 -41.06 16.90
N PRO A 9 13.99 -39.80 17.35
CA PRO A 9 13.17 -38.67 16.93
C PRO A 9 13.76 -37.99 15.68
N VAL A 10 12.91 -37.64 14.72
CA VAL A 10 13.30 -36.87 13.52
C VAL A 10 12.91 -35.41 13.73
N PHE A 11 13.92 -34.56 13.91
CA PHE A 11 13.84 -33.11 13.84
C PHE A 11 13.77 -32.66 12.37
N PHE A 12 12.82 -31.77 12.06
CA PHE A 12 12.74 -31.07 10.78
C PHE A 12 13.83 -29.98 10.69
N LEU A 13 14.58 -30.00 9.59
CA LEU A 13 15.56 -28.98 9.21
C LEU A 13 14.99 -28.06 8.13
N ASN A 14 15.29 -26.78 8.32
CA ASN A 14 15.12 -25.64 7.42
C ASN A 14 15.56 -25.88 5.97
N LEU A 15 14.86 -25.23 5.03
CA LEU A 15 15.45 -24.71 3.80
C LEU A 15 14.82 -23.36 3.43
N CYS A 16 15.49 -22.29 3.83
CA CYS A 16 15.46 -21.02 3.12
C CYS A 16 16.32 -21.14 1.85
N ALA A 17 15.77 -20.79 0.69
CA ALA A 17 16.54 -20.55 -0.52
C ALA A 17 16.30 -19.12 -0.98
N TYR A 18 17.38 -18.35 -0.94
CA TYR A 18 17.61 -17.05 -1.54
C TYR A 18 17.21 -16.99 -3.02
N HIS A 19 16.68 -15.85 -3.46
CA HIS A 19 17.11 -15.23 -4.71
C HIS A 19 16.84 -13.72 -4.67
N GLY A 20 17.93 -12.94 -4.66
CA GLY A 20 17.89 -11.50 -4.85
C GLY A 20 17.95 -11.14 -6.33
N LEU A 21 17.39 -9.98 -6.68
CA LEU A 21 17.80 -9.19 -7.85
C LEU A 21 17.73 -7.70 -7.51
N LEU A 22 18.83 -7.03 -7.86
CA LEU A 22 19.15 -5.61 -7.75
C LEU A 22 18.35 -4.76 -8.75
N PHE A 23 18.09 -3.48 -8.41
CA PHE A 23 18.45 -2.27 -9.20
C PHE A 23 17.96 -0.99 -8.46
N PRO A 24 18.45 0.23 -8.80
CA PRO A 24 18.92 1.19 -7.81
C PRO A 24 18.28 2.59 -7.91
N ASN A 25 18.72 3.45 -6.99
CA ASN A 25 18.84 4.92 -7.09
C ASN A 25 17.65 5.85 -6.73
N THR A 26 17.86 6.50 -5.58
CA THR A 26 17.86 7.96 -5.34
C THR A 26 16.55 8.74 -5.46
N PHE A 27 16.06 9.22 -4.32
CA PHE A 27 15.69 10.62 -4.18
C PHE A 27 15.83 11.11 -2.73
N SER A 28 16.76 12.04 -2.51
CA SER A 28 16.89 12.82 -1.27
C SER A 28 15.76 13.83 -1.14
N LYS A 29 15.20 13.99 0.06
CA LYS A 29 14.85 15.30 0.63
C LYS A 29 14.58 15.18 2.13
N GLY A 30 15.13 16.16 2.86
CA GLY A 30 15.28 16.16 4.30
C GLY A 30 14.02 16.55 5.06
N VAL A 31 14.00 16.13 6.33
CA VAL A 31 12.98 16.48 7.30
C VAL A 31 13.57 17.58 8.20
N SER A 32 13.06 18.79 8.02
CA SER A 32 13.10 19.88 9.01
C SER A 32 12.07 19.59 10.09
N MET A 33 12.50 19.70 11.34
CA MET A 33 11.74 19.37 12.53
C MET A 33 11.29 20.69 13.16
N ASP A 34 10.10 21.15 12.79
CA ASP A 34 9.45 22.30 13.43
C ASP A 34 8.51 21.78 14.52
N SER A 35 8.84 22.21 15.74
CA SER A 35 8.03 22.15 16.94
C SER A 35 6.88 23.15 16.83
N GLU A 36 5.66 22.75 17.21
CA GLU A 36 4.72 23.68 17.84
C GLU A 36 3.64 22.93 18.63
N ASP A 37 3.22 23.62 19.67
CA ASP A 37 2.53 23.19 20.89
C ASP A 37 1.01 23.40 20.76
N ASP A 38 0.31 23.09 21.85
CA ASP A 38 -1.00 23.62 22.26
C ASP A 38 -2.32 22.91 21.89
N ASN A 39 -2.84 22.25 22.94
CA ASN A 39 -4.15 22.48 23.60
C ASN A 39 -5.46 22.20 22.83
N MET A 40 -6.36 21.42 23.45
CA MET A 40 -7.46 21.98 24.26
C MET A 40 -8.70 21.04 24.38
N TYR A 41 -9.16 20.87 25.63
CA TYR A 41 -10.46 20.43 26.19
C TYR A 41 -11.10 19.10 25.74
N ASN A 42 -11.32 18.21 26.73
CA ASN A 42 -12.60 17.55 26.85
C ASN A 42 -13.12 17.61 28.30
N THR A 43 -14.39 17.97 28.35
CA THR A 43 -15.13 18.52 29.48
C THR A 43 -15.56 17.44 30.46
N ASP A 44 -15.34 17.75 31.74
CA ASP A 44 -15.87 17.06 32.90
C ASP A 44 -17.41 17.22 32.97
N SER A 45 -18.10 16.10 33.19
CA SER A 45 -19.48 16.11 33.66
C SER A 45 -19.66 14.92 34.59
N GLY A 46 -19.37 15.20 35.85
CA GLY A 46 -19.87 14.40 36.97
C GLY A 46 -21.40 14.34 36.96
N ASN A 47 -21.91 13.15 37.25
CA ASN A 47 -23.18 13.01 37.93
C ASN A 47 -23.02 11.92 38.98
N GLU A 48 -23.19 12.34 40.22
CA GLU A 48 -23.11 11.53 41.43
C GLU A 48 -24.48 10.89 41.68
N SER A 49 -24.51 9.61 42.08
CA SER A 49 -25.54 9.12 42.97
C SER A 49 -25.05 7.86 43.68
N SER A 50 -24.56 8.08 44.89
CA SER A 50 -24.31 7.08 45.93
C SER A 50 -25.62 6.58 46.52
N GLY A 51 -25.66 5.30 46.87
CA GLY A 51 -26.73 4.65 47.61
C GLY A 51 -26.25 3.28 48.09
N GLU A 52 -25.66 3.26 49.28
CA GLU A 52 -25.33 2.06 50.03
C GLU A 52 -26.54 1.64 50.86
N GLU A 53 -26.99 0.38 50.73
CA GLU A 53 -27.70 -0.32 51.80
C GLU A 53 -27.20 -1.78 51.86
N ASP A 54 -26.57 -2.08 52.99
CA ASP A 54 -26.21 -3.39 53.52
C ASP A 54 -27.47 -4.07 54.08
N ASP A 55 -27.62 -5.38 53.84
CA ASP A 55 -28.25 -6.31 54.79
C ASP A 55 -28.16 -7.76 54.25
N GLY A 56 -27.37 -8.58 54.94
CA GLY A 56 -27.12 -9.97 54.61
C GLY A 56 -28.24 -10.93 55.01
N LEU A 57 -28.33 -12.07 54.31
CA LEU A 57 -28.90 -13.33 54.81
C LEU A 57 -28.30 -14.53 54.07
N SER A 58 -27.71 -15.44 54.85
CA SER A 58 -27.20 -16.74 54.44
C SER A 58 -28.33 -17.78 54.37
N ILE A 59 -28.40 -18.57 53.29
CA ILE A 59 -28.90 -19.95 53.29
C ILE A 59 -28.28 -20.66 52.06
N GLY A 60 -27.60 -21.78 52.31
CA GLY A 60 -27.07 -22.64 51.26
C GLY A 60 -28.11 -23.64 50.74
N LEU A 61 -27.95 -24.07 49.49
CA LEU A 61 -28.07 -25.47 49.02
C LEU A 61 -27.66 -25.54 47.53
N GLU A 62 -27.31 -26.75 47.10
CA GLU A 62 -26.54 -27.19 45.92
C GLU A 62 -27.08 -26.85 44.51
N PRO A 63 -26.27 -27.03 43.44
CA PRO A 63 -26.58 -26.56 42.10
C PRO A 63 -27.39 -27.57 41.29
N GLU A 64 -28.41 -27.09 40.56
CA GLU A 64 -29.11 -27.86 39.52
C GLU A 64 -28.96 -27.18 38.15
N PRO A 65 -28.81 -27.95 37.06
CA PRO A 65 -28.24 -27.49 35.81
C PRO A 65 -29.33 -26.91 34.91
N THR A 66 -29.25 -25.61 34.61
CA THR A 66 -30.10 -25.02 33.56
C THR A 66 -29.25 -24.68 32.35
N THR A 67 -29.45 -25.50 31.32
CA THR A 67 -29.11 -25.27 29.93
C THR A 67 -29.64 -23.92 29.46
N ALA A 68 -28.76 -22.93 29.40
CA ALA A 68 -28.94 -21.75 28.56
C ALA A 68 -27.56 -21.40 27.98
N LYS A 69 -27.15 -22.16 26.96
CA LYS A 69 -26.25 -21.60 25.96
C LYS A 69 -27.08 -20.54 25.24
N GLU A 70 -27.00 -19.30 25.69
CA GLU A 70 -27.27 -18.16 24.83
C GLU A 70 -26.30 -18.28 23.66
N LYS A 71 -26.79 -18.90 22.58
CA LYS A 71 -26.23 -18.65 21.27
C LYS A 71 -26.53 -17.18 21.01
N MET A 72 -25.54 -16.31 21.20
CA MET A 72 -25.52 -15.06 20.46
C MET A 72 -25.68 -15.46 19.00
N GLU A 73 -26.85 -15.20 18.44
CA GLU A 73 -27.06 -15.21 17.01
C GLU A 73 -26.09 -14.16 16.47
N ILE A 74 -25.01 -14.62 15.83
CA ILE A 74 -24.13 -13.75 15.06
C ILE A 74 -25.04 -13.20 13.98
N GLU A 75 -25.42 -11.93 14.09
CA GLU A 75 -26.09 -11.22 13.00
C GLU A 75 -25.20 -11.39 11.77
N ASP A 76 -25.70 -12.10 10.76
CA ASP A 76 -24.98 -12.34 9.52
C ASP A 76 -24.64 -10.99 8.90
N PHE A 77 -23.36 -10.61 8.95
CA PHE A 77 -22.87 -9.36 8.38
C PHE A 77 -23.17 -9.35 6.87
N PRO A 78 -24.09 -8.50 6.36
CA PRO A 78 -24.54 -8.60 4.99
C PRO A 78 -23.50 -7.99 4.05
N PHE A 79 -22.92 -8.83 3.18
CA PHE A 79 -21.99 -8.43 2.13
C PHE A 79 -22.37 -9.03 0.78
N GLU A 80 -22.03 -8.33 -0.30
CA GLU A 80 -22.23 -8.74 -1.69
C GLU A 80 -20.87 -8.76 -2.39
N VAL A 81 -20.62 -9.80 -3.20
CA VAL A 81 -19.40 -9.90 -4.01
C VAL A 81 -19.73 -9.44 -5.43
N LEU A 82 -19.09 -8.36 -5.85
CA LEU A 82 -19.24 -7.78 -7.18
C LEU A 82 -18.06 -8.18 -8.07
N THR A 83 -18.37 -8.50 -9.33
CA THR A 83 -17.34 -8.69 -10.35
C THR A 83 -16.80 -7.35 -10.83
N THR A 84 -15.65 -7.36 -11.51
CA THR A 84 -15.12 -6.18 -12.20
C THR A 84 -16.14 -5.53 -13.13
N GLU A 85 -16.89 -6.34 -13.87
CA GLU A 85 -17.89 -5.88 -14.82
C GLU A 85 -19.05 -5.16 -14.12
N ASP A 86 -19.51 -5.67 -12.98
CA ASP A 86 -20.58 -5.04 -12.20
C ASP A 86 -20.12 -3.67 -11.67
N ILE A 87 -18.88 -3.59 -11.19
CA ILE A 87 -18.28 -2.33 -10.71
C ILE A 87 -18.14 -1.32 -11.86
N VAL A 88 -17.69 -1.77 -13.03
CA VAL A 88 -17.62 -0.94 -14.23
C VAL A 88 -19.01 -0.42 -14.63
N GLN A 89 -20.05 -1.25 -14.55
CA GLN A 89 -21.43 -0.82 -14.85
C GLN A 89 -21.92 0.23 -13.84
N HIS A 90 -21.69 0.01 -12.53
CA HIS A 90 -22.01 1.01 -11.51
C HIS A 90 -21.27 2.33 -11.73
N MET A 91 -20.00 2.25 -12.11
CA MET A 91 -19.19 3.41 -12.44
C MET A 91 -19.75 4.16 -13.67
N ILE A 92 -20.10 3.43 -14.74
CA ILE A 92 -20.69 4.02 -15.96
C ILE A 92 -22.02 4.68 -15.66
N ASN A 93 -22.88 4.07 -14.84
CA ASN A 93 -24.16 4.66 -14.45
C ASN A 93 -23.94 5.98 -13.68
N CYS A 94 -23.02 5.99 -12.72
CA CYS A 94 -22.64 7.21 -11.99
C CYS A 94 -22.09 8.30 -12.93
N ILE A 95 -21.20 7.92 -13.87
CA ILE A 95 -20.70 8.85 -14.89
C ILE A 95 -21.84 9.37 -15.77
N SER A 96 -22.81 8.52 -16.13
CA SER A 96 -23.96 8.91 -16.94
C SER A 96 -24.85 9.91 -16.22
N ASP A 97 -25.09 9.74 -14.92
CA ASP A 97 -25.88 10.67 -14.11
C ASP A 97 -25.22 12.04 -14.05
N VAL A 98 -23.90 12.09 -13.89
CA VAL A 98 -23.11 13.33 -13.93
C VAL A 98 -23.09 13.93 -15.33
N ASN A 99 -22.97 13.09 -16.35
CA ASN A 99 -22.90 13.54 -17.74
C ASN A 99 -24.22 14.15 -18.23
N ASN A 100 -25.36 13.72 -17.69
CA ASN A 100 -26.67 14.32 -17.99
C ASN A 100 -26.76 15.81 -17.58
N ILE A 101 -25.86 16.27 -16.71
CA ILE A 101 -25.80 17.66 -16.23
C ILE A 101 -24.68 18.43 -16.95
N VAL A 102 -23.52 17.80 -17.09
CA VAL A 102 -22.27 18.47 -17.50
C VAL A 102 -22.02 18.40 -19.03
N GLU A 103 -22.65 17.47 -19.75
CA GLU A 103 -22.56 17.29 -21.21
C GLU A 103 -21.11 17.22 -21.77
N ILE A 104 -20.25 16.42 -21.12
CA ILE A 104 -18.82 16.24 -21.46
C ILE A 104 -18.55 14.77 -21.85
N PRO A 105 -17.57 14.47 -22.72
CA PRO A 105 -17.17 13.09 -23.01
C PRO A 105 -16.98 12.23 -21.74
N PRO A 106 -17.55 11.00 -21.68
CA PRO A 106 -17.57 10.18 -20.47
C PRO A 106 -16.19 9.93 -19.84
N THR A 107 -15.17 9.74 -20.67
CA THR A 107 -13.79 9.52 -20.22
C THR A 107 -13.20 10.77 -19.55
N THR A 108 -13.56 11.97 -20.02
CA THR A 108 -13.18 13.22 -19.36
C THR A 108 -13.93 13.38 -18.03
N THR A 109 -15.24 13.08 -18.00
CA THR A 109 -16.04 13.09 -16.77
C THR A 109 -15.49 12.13 -15.73
N ARG A 110 -15.05 10.93 -16.13
CA ARG A 110 -14.39 9.96 -15.23
C ARG A 110 -13.13 10.55 -14.59
N ILE A 111 -12.28 11.23 -15.36
CA ILE A 111 -11.03 11.80 -14.84
C ILE A 111 -11.31 12.97 -13.91
N LEU A 112 -12.31 13.81 -14.24
CA LEU A 112 -12.75 14.88 -13.36
C LEU A 112 -13.30 14.32 -12.03
N LEU A 113 -14.18 13.31 -12.09
CA LEU A 113 -14.70 12.64 -10.89
C LEU A 113 -13.58 12.03 -10.05
N ASN A 114 -12.61 11.39 -10.69
CA ASN A 114 -11.44 10.86 -10.01
C ASN A 114 -10.63 11.95 -9.28
N HIS A 115 -10.41 13.10 -9.91
CA HIS A 115 -9.73 14.24 -9.27
C HIS A 115 -10.48 14.75 -8.02
N PHE A 116 -11.81 14.72 -8.04
CA PHE A 116 -12.66 15.06 -6.89
C PHE A 116 -12.98 13.89 -5.96
N LYS A 117 -12.28 12.75 -6.09
CA LYS A 117 -12.53 11.54 -5.27
C LYS A 117 -13.98 11.07 -5.31
N TRP A 118 -14.62 11.18 -6.47
CA TRP A 118 -16.01 10.80 -6.74
C TRP A 118 -17.06 11.60 -5.96
N ASP A 119 -16.69 12.81 -5.52
CA ASP A 119 -17.62 13.78 -4.94
C ASP A 119 -18.31 14.58 -6.06
N MET A 120 -19.56 14.24 -6.35
CA MET A 120 -20.34 14.85 -7.43
C MET A 120 -20.69 16.32 -7.14
N GLU A 121 -20.95 16.66 -5.87
CA GLU A 121 -21.35 18.00 -5.46
C GLU A 121 -20.21 19.00 -5.66
N LYS A 122 -19.00 18.64 -5.21
CA LYS A 122 -17.80 19.46 -5.43
C LYS A 122 -17.47 19.64 -6.91
N LEU A 123 -17.71 18.61 -7.72
CA LEU A 123 -17.53 18.72 -9.17
C LEU A 123 -18.51 19.75 -9.76
N TYR A 124 -19.79 19.71 -9.39
CA TYR A 124 -20.78 20.67 -9.87
C TYR A 124 -20.47 22.11 -9.44
N GLU A 125 -20.13 22.32 -8.16
CA GLU A 125 -19.73 23.64 -7.64
C GLU A 125 -18.54 24.20 -8.45
N ARG A 126 -17.49 23.41 -8.65
CA ARG A 126 -16.29 23.86 -9.40
C ARG A 126 -16.53 23.99 -10.90
N TYR A 127 -17.47 23.25 -11.47
CA TYR A 127 -17.78 23.30 -12.89
C TYR A 127 -18.66 24.50 -13.27
N TYR A 128 -19.62 24.87 -12.42
CA TYR A 128 -20.53 25.98 -12.67
C TYR A 128 -20.04 27.31 -12.08
N ASP A 129 -19.37 27.29 -10.93
CA ASP A 129 -18.91 28.52 -10.26
C ASP A 129 -17.43 28.85 -10.57
N GLY A 130 -16.68 27.88 -11.11
CA GLY A 130 -15.24 28.00 -11.37
C GLY A 130 -14.86 28.26 -12.84
N ASP A 131 -13.57 28.52 -13.06
CA ASP A 131 -12.98 28.57 -14.41
C ASP A 131 -12.76 27.15 -14.93
N GLN A 132 -13.59 26.77 -15.92
CA GLN A 132 -13.52 25.47 -16.58
C GLN A 132 -12.13 25.20 -17.18
N GLU A 133 -11.44 26.20 -17.74
CA GLU A 133 -10.11 25.97 -18.31
C GLU A 133 -9.07 25.62 -17.25
N ARG A 134 -9.19 26.20 -16.06
CA ARG A 134 -8.32 25.88 -14.93
C ARG A 134 -8.60 24.48 -14.40
N LEU A 135 -9.87 24.09 -14.32
CA LEU A 135 -10.29 22.74 -13.95
C LEU A 135 -9.68 21.67 -14.86
N PHE A 136 -9.78 21.87 -16.18
CA PHE A 136 -9.23 20.95 -17.16
C PHE A 136 -7.69 20.90 -17.12
N LYS A 137 -7.02 22.03 -16.91
CA LYS A 137 -5.55 22.06 -16.74
C LYS A 137 -5.09 21.37 -15.47
N GLU A 138 -5.77 21.61 -14.34
CA GLU A 138 -5.46 20.95 -13.06
C GLU A 138 -5.65 19.42 -13.17
N ALA A 139 -6.73 18.99 -13.84
CA ALA A 139 -6.99 17.58 -14.10
C ALA A 139 -6.14 16.97 -15.24
N HIS A 140 -5.25 17.76 -15.88
CA HIS A 140 -4.44 17.36 -17.03
C HIS A 140 -5.27 16.79 -18.20
N VAL A 141 -6.49 17.29 -18.39
CA VAL A 141 -7.37 16.87 -19.49
C VAL A 141 -7.44 17.95 -20.55
N VAL A 142 -7.28 17.56 -21.82
CA VAL A 142 -7.50 18.46 -22.95
C VAL A 142 -8.99 18.80 -23.02
N ASN A 143 -9.31 20.10 -23.02
CA ASN A 143 -10.70 20.56 -23.09
C ASN A 143 -11.37 20.00 -24.37
N PRO A 144 -12.42 19.19 -24.25
CA PRO A 144 -13.08 18.55 -25.39
C PRO A 144 -13.80 19.54 -26.33
N TYR A 145 -14.09 20.76 -25.88
CA TYR A 145 -14.66 21.83 -26.69
C TYR A 145 -13.63 22.56 -27.55
N LYS A 146 -12.33 22.43 -27.25
CA LYS A 146 -11.26 22.91 -28.13
C LYS A 146 -11.05 21.87 -29.22
N LYS A 147 -11.72 22.06 -30.36
CA LYS A 147 -11.39 21.30 -31.59
C LYS A 147 -9.87 21.35 -31.78
N PRO A 148 -9.18 20.21 -31.95
CA PRO A 148 -7.79 20.26 -32.33
C PRO A 148 -7.69 21.12 -33.59
N ALA A 149 -6.79 22.12 -33.55
CA ALA A 149 -6.53 22.96 -34.70
C ALA A 149 -6.27 22.03 -35.88
N LYS A 150 -7.11 22.13 -36.93
CA LYS A 150 -7.06 21.25 -38.10
C LYS A 150 -5.62 21.17 -38.59
N SER A 151 -4.95 20.06 -38.30
CA SER A 151 -3.71 19.67 -38.95
C SER A 151 -4.10 19.37 -40.39
N GLN A 152 -3.98 20.40 -41.25
CA GLN A 152 -4.10 20.26 -42.68
C GLN A 152 -2.89 19.50 -43.23
N LYS A 153 -2.72 18.24 -42.86
CA LYS A 153 -2.01 17.30 -43.72
C LYS A 153 -3.06 16.55 -44.51
N LYS A 154 -3.28 16.98 -45.75
CA LYS A 154 -3.93 16.16 -46.77
C LYS A 154 -3.13 14.86 -46.86
N ARG A 155 -3.51 13.81 -46.13
CA ARG A 155 -3.01 12.46 -46.38
C ARG A 155 -3.52 12.06 -47.74
N GLN A 156 -2.61 11.64 -48.60
CA GLN A 156 -2.93 11.16 -49.94
C GLN A 156 -3.72 9.87 -49.78
N VAL A 157 -5.04 9.97 -49.78
CA VAL A 157 -5.88 8.81 -50.08
C VAL A 157 -5.53 8.42 -51.51
N SER A 158 -4.74 7.37 -51.69
CA SER A 158 -4.59 6.73 -52.99
C SER A 158 -5.96 6.14 -53.33
N ALA A 159 -6.74 6.89 -54.10
CA ALA A 159 -8.12 6.63 -54.47
C ALA A 159 -8.33 5.35 -55.31
N ALA A 160 -7.36 4.43 -55.31
CA ALA A 160 -7.35 3.27 -56.19
C ALA A 160 -7.67 1.94 -55.48
N ASN A 161 -7.51 1.78 -54.15
CA ASN A 161 -7.70 0.44 -53.53
C ASN A 161 -8.16 0.38 -52.05
N GLY A 162 -8.53 1.49 -51.39
CA GLY A 162 -9.02 1.44 -49.99
C GLY A 162 -7.98 0.92 -48.97
N MET A 163 -6.69 1.07 -49.30
CA MET A 163 -5.56 0.75 -48.43
C MET A 163 -5.02 2.05 -47.83
N GLU A 164 -4.66 1.99 -46.55
CA GLU A 164 -4.13 3.06 -45.74
C GLU A 164 -2.81 2.64 -45.10
N ASP A 165 -1.87 3.57 -45.01
CA ASP A 165 -0.56 3.35 -44.42
C ASP A 165 -0.61 3.54 -42.89
N CYS A 166 -0.08 2.58 -42.13
CA CYS A 166 0.07 2.72 -40.68
C CYS A 166 1.40 3.40 -40.34
N GLU A 167 1.38 4.59 -39.72
CA GLU A 167 2.62 5.35 -39.40
C GLU A 167 3.48 4.68 -38.30
N ILE A 168 2.97 3.66 -37.59
CA ILE A 168 3.71 2.94 -36.53
C ILE A 168 4.45 1.73 -37.09
N CYS A 169 3.77 0.88 -37.88
CA CYS A 169 4.37 -0.33 -38.44
C CYS A 169 4.74 -0.23 -39.92
N LEU A 170 4.44 0.91 -40.57
CA LEU A 170 4.74 1.21 -41.97
C LEU A 170 4.19 0.17 -42.97
N ARG A 171 3.08 -0.50 -42.60
CA ARG A 171 2.36 -1.45 -43.46
C ARG A 171 1.12 -0.80 -44.07
N ASP A 172 0.86 -1.11 -45.34
CA ASP A 172 -0.38 -0.77 -46.02
C ASP A 172 -1.45 -1.80 -45.68
N LEU A 173 -2.52 -1.35 -45.03
CA LEU A 173 -3.62 -2.17 -44.55
C LEU A 173 -4.95 -1.62 -45.04
N PRO A 174 -6.00 -2.46 -45.21
CA PRO A 174 -7.31 -1.97 -45.58
C PRO A 174 -7.85 -0.96 -44.55
N SER A 175 -8.59 0.05 -45.01
CA SER A 175 -9.25 1.06 -44.16
C SER A 175 -10.07 0.47 -43.00
N ALA A 176 -10.58 -0.75 -43.15
CA ALA A 176 -11.34 -1.48 -42.12
C ALA A 176 -10.50 -1.88 -40.90
N MET A 177 -9.19 -2.09 -41.07
CA MET A 177 -8.26 -2.44 -39.98
C MET A 177 -7.60 -1.21 -39.35
N MET A 178 -7.99 -0.01 -39.76
CA MET A 178 -7.44 1.27 -39.28
C MET A 178 -8.45 1.97 -38.37
N THR A 179 -8.07 2.18 -37.11
CA THR A 179 -8.91 2.88 -36.13
C THR A 179 -8.35 4.27 -35.85
N GLY A 180 -9.23 5.27 -35.90
CA GLY A 180 -8.92 6.66 -35.60
C GLY A 180 -9.63 7.17 -34.36
N LEU A 181 -9.02 8.17 -33.72
CA LEU A 181 -9.64 8.94 -32.64
C LEU A 181 -10.09 10.32 -33.14
N ALA A 182 -10.68 11.13 -32.25
CA ALA A 182 -11.11 12.51 -32.54
C ALA A 182 -9.96 13.44 -32.98
N CYS A 183 -8.70 13.01 -32.82
CA CYS A 183 -7.50 13.71 -33.27
C CYS A 183 -7.13 13.46 -34.74
N ASP A 184 -7.95 12.72 -35.50
CA ASP A 184 -7.72 12.28 -36.90
C ASP A 184 -6.49 11.38 -37.11
N HIS A 185 -5.71 11.08 -36.07
CA HIS A 185 -4.65 10.07 -36.12
C HIS A 185 -5.26 8.67 -36.22
N ARG A 186 -4.86 7.93 -37.26
CA ARG A 186 -5.32 6.56 -37.54
C ARG A 186 -4.15 5.60 -37.55
N PHE A 187 -4.30 4.50 -36.83
CA PHE A 187 -3.32 3.42 -36.76
C PHE A 187 -4.03 2.08 -36.91
N CYS A 188 -3.28 1.04 -37.27
CA CYS A 188 -3.87 -0.29 -37.40
C CYS A 188 -4.25 -0.86 -36.03
N THR A 189 -5.25 -1.74 -36.02
CA THR A 189 -5.74 -2.40 -34.80
C THR A 189 -4.65 -3.15 -34.05
N GLU A 190 -3.68 -3.74 -34.78
CA GLU A 190 -2.53 -4.44 -34.18
C GLU A 190 -1.60 -3.49 -33.42
N CYS A 191 -1.27 -2.34 -34.01
CA CYS A 191 -0.44 -1.34 -33.34
C CYS A 191 -1.15 -0.73 -32.13
N TRP A 192 -2.46 -0.48 -32.23
CA TRP A 192 -3.27 -0.04 -31.09
C TRP A 192 -3.25 -1.07 -29.97
N ASN A 193 -3.47 -2.34 -30.29
CA ASN A 193 -3.47 -3.41 -29.31
C ASN A 193 -2.13 -3.53 -28.57
N PHE A 194 -1.03 -3.50 -29.33
CA PHE A 194 0.32 -3.54 -28.74
C PHE A 194 0.57 -2.32 -27.86
N TYR A 195 0.29 -1.11 -28.35
CA TYR A 195 0.44 0.14 -27.60
C TYR A 195 -0.35 0.12 -26.28
N LEU A 196 -1.63 -0.23 -26.34
CA LEU A 196 -2.51 -0.29 -25.17
C LEU A 196 -2.00 -1.34 -24.17
N THR A 197 -1.64 -2.53 -24.66
CA THR A 197 -1.15 -3.62 -23.80
C THR A 197 0.12 -3.23 -23.05
N THR A 198 1.09 -2.62 -23.74
CA THR A 198 2.33 -2.13 -23.11
C THR A 198 2.04 -1.04 -22.08
N LYS A 199 1.19 -0.06 -22.40
CA LYS A 199 0.83 1.02 -21.45
C LYS A 199 0.11 0.50 -20.19
N ILE A 200 -0.75 -0.52 -20.35
CA ILE A 200 -1.51 -1.09 -19.25
C ILE A 200 -0.64 -2.00 -18.37
N MET A 201 0.20 -2.85 -18.98
CA MET A 201 0.95 -3.88 -18.25
C MET A 201 2.28 -3.37 -17.68
N GLU A 202 3.02 -2.55 -18.41
CA GLU A 202 4.36 -2.10 -17.99
C GLU A 202 4.28 -0.81 -17.16
N GLU A 203 3.52 0.19 -17.63
CA GLU A 203 3.47 1.50 -16.98
C GLU A 203 2.35 1.61 -15.92
N GLY A 204 1.42 0.67 -15.89
CA GLY A 204 0.27 0.71 -14.97
C GLY A 204 -0.68 1.90 -15.22
N MET A 205 -0.57 2.56 -16.38
CA MET A 205 -1.35 3.74 -16.73
C MET A 205 -2.73 3.35 -17.26
N GLY A 206 -3.65 2.95 -16.37
CA GLY A 206 -5.04 2.67 -16.77
C GLY A 206 -5.93 3.91 -16.86
N GLN A 207 -5.67 4.95 -16.06
CA GLN A 207 -6.63 6.05 -15.88
C GLN A 207 -6.61 7.08 -17.01
N THR A 208 -5.45 7.30 -17.64
CA THR A 208 -5.25 8.32 -18.69
C THR A 208 -4.33 7.77 -19.77
N ILE A 209 -4.91 7.17 -20.81
CA ILE A 209 -4.16 6.73 -22.00
C ILE A 209 -4.37 7.77 -23.10
N SER A 210 -3.28 8.37 -23.58
CA SER A 210 -3.30 9.32 -24.68
C SER A 210 -3.14 8.63 -26.04
N CYS A 211 -3.32 9.38 -27.12
CA CYS A 211 -3.12 8.90 -28.47
C CYS A 211 -1.66 8.47 -28.68
N ALA A 212 -1.44 7.41 -29.47
CA ALA A 212 -0.11 6.93 -29.82
C ALA A 212 0.69 7.90 -30.73
N ALA A 213 0.07 8.98 -31.23
CA ALA A 213 0.74 9.98 -32.04
C ALA A 213 1.66 10.88 -31.19
N HIS A 214 2.82 11.24 -31.74
CA HIS A 214 3.77 12.09 -31.06
C HIS A 214 3.21 13.50 -30.80
N GLY A 215 3.17 13.91 -29.52
CA GLY A 215 2.67 15.23 -29.10
C GLY A 215 1.16 15.39 -29.13
N CYS A 216 0.41 14.28 -29.11
CA CYS A 216 -1.06 14.28 -29.07
C CYS A 216 -1.58 13.78 -27.72
N ASP A 217 -2.01 14.70 -26.85
CA ASP A 217 -2.52 14.38 -25.51
C ASP A 217 -4.05 14.10 -25.48
N ILE A 218 -4.65 13.86 -26.65
CA ILE A 218 -6.05 13.47 -26.73
C ILE A 218 -6.21 12.05 -26.17
N LEU A 219 -7.12 11.90 -25.22
CA LEU A 219 -7.38 10.67 -24.51
C LEU A 219 -8.17 9.67 -25.36
N VAL A 220 -7.83 8.40 -25.20
CA VAL A 220 -8.56 7.28 -25.77
C VAL A 220 -9.77 6.99 -24.88
N ASP A 221 -10.96 6.88 -25.46
CA ASP A 221 -12.16 6.55 -24.70
C ASP A 221 -12.17 5.10 -24.24
N ASP A 222 -12.80 4.84 -23.09
CA ASP A 222 -12.74 3.52 -22.46
C ASP A 222 -13.43 2.44 -23.34
N GLN A 223 -14.41 2.82 -24.17
CA GLN A 223 -15.08 1.89 -25.10
C GLN A 223 -14.17 1.47 -26.26
N THR A 224 -13.41 2.40 -26.85
CA THR A 224 -12.45 2.06 -27.91
C THR A 224 -11.31 1.22 -27.36
N VAL A 225 -10.81 1.47 -26.14
CA VAL A 225 -9.83 0.60 -25.49
C VAL A 225 -10.36 -0.83 -25.36
N MET A 226 -11.58 -1.00 -24.84
CA MET A 226 -12.19 -2.33 -24.66
C MET A 226 -12.46 -3.06 -25.99
N LYS A 227 -12.71 -2.32 -27.07
CA LYS A 227 -12.91 -2.87 -28.41
C LYS A 227 -11.58 -3.28 -29.09
N LEU A 228 -10.51 -2.52 -28.87
CA LEU A 228 -9.20 -2.72 -29.52
C LEU A 228 -8.34 -3.78 -28.83
N LEU A 229 -8.51 -3.96 -27.53
CA LEU A 229 -7.88 -5.05 -26.81
C LEU A 229 -8.46 -6.41 -27.27
N THR A 230 -7.59 -7.38 -27.49
CA THR A 230 -7.95 -8.76 -27.83
C THR A 230 -7.86 -9.67 -26.61
N ASP A 231 -6.81 -9.47 -25.80
CA ASP A 231 -6.50 -10.35 -24.69
C ASP A 231 -7.42 -10.09 -23.48
N PRO A 232 -8.14 -11.11 -22.98
CA PRO A 232 -9.09 -10.94 -21.88
C PRO A 232 -8.39 -10.57 -20.57
N LYS A 233 -7.16 -11.03 -20.35
CA LYS A 233 -6.35 -10.69 -19.16
C LYS A 233 -6.00 -9.20 -19.12
N VAL A 234 -5.64 -8.62 -20.26
CA VAL A 234 -5.33 -7.19 -20.37
C VAL A 234 -6.58 -6.35 -20.17
N LYS A 235 -7.72 -6.78 -20.75
CA LYS A 235 -9.03 -6.14 -20.51
C LYS A 235 -9.40 -6.11 -19.04
N LEU A 236 -9.28 -7.24 -18.35
CA LEU A 236 -9.60 -7.34 -16.93
C LEU A 236 -8.69 -6.42 -16.09
N LYS A 237 -7.39 -6.40 -16.40
CA LYS A 237 -6.43 -5.51 -15.73
C LYS A 237 -6.77 -4.03 -15.98
N TYR A 238 -7.12 -3.67 -17.21
CA TYR A 238 -7.53 -2.31 -17.55
C TYR A 238 -8.80 -1.90 -16.80
N GLN A 239 -9.83 -2.75 -16.79
CA GLN A 239 -11.06 -2.54 -16.02
C GLN A 239 -10.74 -2.30 -14.55
N HIS A 240 -9.92 -3.16 -13.94
CA HIS A 240 -9.48 -2.99 -12.55
C HIS A 240 -8.80 -1.63 -12.32
N LEU A 241 -7.89 -1.20 -13.21
CA LEU A 241 -7.17 0.07 -13.08
C LEU A 241 -8.09 1.30 -13.18
N ILE A 242 -9.06 1.31 -14.10
CA ILE A 242 -10.00 2.44 -14.22
C ILE A 242 -10.98 2.49 -13.05
N THR A 243 -11.37 1.34 -12.49
CA THR A 243 -12.27 1.26 -11.33
C THR A 243 -11.56 1.40 -9.99
N ASN A 244 -10.24 1.31 -9.93
CA ASN A 244 -9.51 1.29 -8.66
C ASN A 244 -9.81 2.51 -7.80
N SER A 245 -9.76 3.70 -8.41
CA SER A 245 -10.12 4.95 -7.73
C SER A 245 -11.57 4.97 -7.24
N PHE A 246 -12.51 4.44 -8.04
CA PHE A 246 -13.93 4.37 -7.67
C PHE A 246 -14.15 3.53 -6.41
N VAL A 247 -13.46 2.38 -6.33
CA VAL A 247 -13.52 1.50 -5.16
C VAL A 247 -12.80 2.10 -3.96
N GLU A 248 -11.61 2.67 -4.12
CA GLU A 248 -10.84 3.28 -3.04
C GLU A 248 -11.55 4.49 -2.40
N CYS A 249 -12.28 5.27 -3.20
CA CYS A 249 -13.03 6.44 -2.71
C CYS A 249 -14.34 6.04 -2.01
N ASN A 250 -14.86 4.83 -2.28
CA ASN A 250 -16.10 4.37 -1.66
C ASN A 250 -15.81 3.53 -0.41
N ARG A 251 -16.15 4.07 0.77
CA ARG A 251 -15.97 3.37 2.05
C ARG A 251 -16.68 2.01 2.15
N LEU A 252 -17.72 1.80 1.33
CA LEU A 252 -18.53 0.57 1.33
C LEU A 252 -18.04 -0.48 0.33
N LEU A 253 -17.03 -0.16 -0.48
CA LEU A 253 -16.42 -1.07 -1.43
C LEU A 253 -14.98 -1.37 -1.05
N ARG A 254 -14.52 -2.59 -1.27
CA ARG A 254 -13.10 -2.94 -1.13
C ARG A 254 -12.72 -4.09 -2.05
N TRP A 255 -11.53 -3.99 -2.66
CA TRP A 255 -10.96 -5.08 -3.45
C TRP A 255 -10.60 -6.30 -2.61
N CYS A 256 -10.71 -7.47 -3.22
CA CYS A 256 -10.12 -8.69 -2.66
C CYS A 256 -8.59 -8.56 -2.66
N PRO A 257 -7.89 -8.83 -1.53
CA PRO A 257 -6.43 -8.74 -1.44
C PRO A 257 -5.71 -9.89 -2.15
N GLN A 258 -6.42 -10.94 -2.56
CA GLN A 258 -5.83 -12.10 -3.21
C GLN A 258 -5.23 -11.73 -4.58
N PRO A 259 -3.93 -12.01 -4.83
CA PRO A 259 -3.32 -11.82 -6.14
C PRO A 259 -4.11 -12.56 -7.22
N GLU A 260 -4.28 -11.94 -8.39
CA GLU A 260 -5.10 -12.43 -9.52
C GLU A 260 -6.63 -12.35 -9.32
N CYS A 261 -7.14 -11.99 -8.14
CA CYS A 261 -8.57 -11.76 -7.94
C CYS A 261 -8.90 -10.28 -8.16
N ASN A 262 -9.80 -9.99 -9.10
CA ASN A 262 -10.25 -8.63 -9.39
C ASN A 262 -11.69 -8.36 -8.88
N ASN A 263 -12.21 -9.18 -7.97
CA ASN A 263 -13.54 -8.96 -7.41
C ASN A 263 -13.49 -7.96 -6.26
N ALA A 264 -14.56 -7.21 -6.05
CA ALA A 264 -14.72 -6.33 -4.91
C ALA A 264 -15.89 -6.78 -4.04
N ILE A 265 -15.82 -6.44 -2.76
CA ILE A 265 -16.86 -6.71 -1.79
C ILE A 265 -17.56 -5.40 -1.45
N LYS A 266 -18.89 -5.43 -1.47
CA LYS A 266 -19.77 -4.34 -1.09
C LYS A 266 -20.46 -4.68 0.23
N VAL A 267 -20.42 -3.75 1.17
CA VAL A 267 -21.06 -3.89 2.49
C VAL A 267 -22.07 -2.77 2.72
N GLN A 268 -23.02 -2.97 3.64
CA GLN A 268 -23.97 -1.91 4.02
C GLN A 268 -23.34 -0.89 4.97
N TYR A 269 -22.48 -1.35 5.86
CA TYR A 269 -21.75 -0.54 6.83
C TYR A 269 -20.35 -1.11 7.04
N VAL A 270 -19.41 -0.25 7.43
CA VAL A 270 -18.01 -0.64 7.66
C VAL A 270 -17.88 -1.23 9.05
N ASP A 271 -17.50 -2.50 9.14
CA ASP A 271 -17.20 -3.17 10.41
C ASP A 271 -15.99 -4.11 10.30
N THR A 272 -15.40 -4.49 11.42
CA THR A 272 -14.29 -5.45 11.52
C THR A 272 -14.82 -6.89 11.51
N GLN A 273 -15.48 -7.27 10.42
CA GLN A 273 -16.01 -8.62 10.22
C GLN A 273 -15.26 -9.36 9.10
N PRO A 274 -15.24 -10.71 9.14
CA PRO A 274 -14.70 -11.51 8.06
C PRO A 274 -15.64 -11.44 6.86
N VAL A 275 -15.09 -11.17 5.68
CA VAL A 275 -15.82 -11.24 4.41
C VAL A 275 -15.15 -12.25 3.51
N THR A 276 -15.95 -13.10 2.85
CA THR A 276 -15.44 -14.15 1.97
C THR A 276 -15.72 -13.78 0.52
N CYS A 277 -14.64 -13.63 -0.25
CA CYS A 277 -14.75 -13.41 -1.69
C CYS A 277 -15.18 -14.70 -2.41
N SER A 278 -15.74 -14.58 -3.61
CA SER A 278 -16.08 -15.71 -4.48
C SER A 278 -14.86 -16.57 -4.88
N CYS A 279 -13.63 -16.05 -4.74
CA CYS A 279 -12.40 -16.83 -4.91
C CYS A 279 -12.06 -17.75 -3.72
N GLY A 280 -12.86 -17.70 -2.64
CA GLY A 280 -12.65 -18.47 -1.41
C GLY A 280 -11.72 -17.78 -0.39
N HIS A 281 -11.13 -16.64 -0.73
CA HIS A 281 -10.30 -15.89 0.20
C HIS A 281 -11.14 -15.12 1.22
N THR A 282 -10.80 -15.24 2.51
CA THR A 282 -11.49 -14.56 3.61
C THR A 282 -10.56 -13.56 4.28
N PHE A 283 -10.98 -12.30 4.32
CA PHE A 283 -10.19 -11.19 4.82
C PHE A 283 -11.05 -10.24 5.67
N CYS A 284 -10.39 -9.38 6.44
CA CYS A 284 -11.07 -8.36 7.24
C CYS A 284 -11.43 -7.16 6.36
N PHE A 285 -12.72 -6.79 6.29
CA PHE A 285 -13.17 -5.68 5.45
C PHE A 285 -12.55 -4.33 5.85
N ALA A 286 -12.38 -4.08 7.15
CA ALA A 286 -11.87 -2.81 7.65
C ALA A 286 -10.39 -2.56 7.31
N CYS A 287 -9.52 -3.57 7.50
CA CYS A 287 -8.08 -3.41 7.29
C CYS A 287 -7.58 -3.91 5.94
N GLY A 288 -8.27 -4.86 5.30
CA GLY A 288 -7.84 -5.47 4.03
C GLY A 288 -6.85 -6.63 4.19
N GLU A 289 -6.46 -6.95 5.42
CA GLU A 289 -5.57 -8.07 5.74
C GLU A 289 -6.35 -9.38 5.91
N ASN A 290 -5.64 -10.50 5.90
CA ASN A 290 -6.18 -11.80 6.27
C ASN A 290 -7.00 -11.72 7.57
N TRP A 291 -8.07 -12.51 7.66
CA TRP A 291 -8.87 -12.54 8.88
C TRP A 291 -8.00 -12.87 10.10
N HIS A 292 -8.03 -12.00 11.10
CA HIS A 292 -7.00 -11.94 12.14
C HIS A 292 -7.56 -11.91 13.57
N ASP A 293 -8.68 -12.60 13.81
CA ASP A 293 -9.19 -12.86 15.16
C ASP A 293 -8.15 -13.66 15.97
N PRO A 294 -7.76 -13.25 17.20
CA PRO A 294 -8.38 -12.24 18.08
C PRO A 294 -7.73 -10.84 18.08
N VAL A 295 -6.79 -10.60 17.17
CA VAL A 295 -6.02 -9.35 17.15
C VAL A 295 -6.86 -8.23 16.52
N LYS A 296 -6.84 -7.03 17.12
CA LYS A 296 -7.49 -5.84 16.54
C LYS A 296 -6.68 -5.31 15.34
N CYS A 297 -7.37 -4.77 14.32
CA CYS A 297 -6.73 -4.29 13.08
C CYS A 297 -5.55 -3.32 13.30
N HIS A 298 -5.68 -2.37 14.23
CA HIS A 298 -4.63 -1.39 14.49
C HIS A 298 -3.36 -2.02 15.09
N LEU A 299 -3.50 -3.08 15.90
CA LEU A 299 -2.37 -3.82 16.46
C LEU A 299 -1.67 -4.61 15.36
N LEU A 300 -2.43 -5.25 14.46
CA LEU A 300 -1.85 -5.96 13.32
C LEU A 300 -1.06 -5.01 12.40
N LYS A 301 -1.62 -3.85 12.05
CA LYS A 301 -0.90 -2.85 11.23
C LYS A 301 0.40 -2.37 11.89
N ARG A 302 0.36 -2.12 13.20
CA ARG A 302 1.55 -1.72 13.96
C ARG A 302 2.58 -2.85 14.01
N TRP A 303 2.13 -4.10 14.12
CA TRP A 303 3.00 -5.27 14.08
C TRP A 303 3.66 -5.42 12.72
N GLN A 304 2.90 -5.40 11.62
CA GLN A 304 3.42 -5.45 10.25
C GLN A 304 4.43 -4.35 9.98
N LYS A 305 4.08 -3.09 10.30
CA LYS A 305 5.01 -1.96 10.16
C LYS A 305 6.30 -2.19 10.95
N LYS A 306 6.19 -2.71 12.18
CA LYS A 306 7.38 -3.04 12.97
C LYS A 306 8.20 -4.13 12.30
N CYS A 307 7.59 -5.18 11.77
CA CYS A 307 8.30 -6.24 11.03
C CYS A 307 8.95 -5.75 9.74
N ASP A 308 8.34 -4.78 9.05
CA ASP A 308 8.89 -4.18 7.82
C ASP A 308 10.06 -3.22 8.14
N ASP A 309 9.94 -2.44 9.21
CA ASP A 309 10.96 -1.47 9.65
C ASP A 309 12.14 -2.17 10.36
N ASP A 310 11.88 -3.23 11.13
CA ASP A 310 12.90 -4.08 11.74
C ASP A 310 13.44 -5.07 10.70
N SER A 311 14.32 -4.58 9.81
CA SER A 311 15.31 -5.50 9.25
C SER A 311 16.03 -6.13 10.44
N GLU A 312 15.82 -7.43 10.67
CA GLU A 312 16.45 -8.25 11.72
C GLU A 312 17.96 -7.97 11.87
N THR A 313 18.59 -7.55 10.77
CA THR A 313 19.98 -7.09 10.68
C THR A 313 20.27 -5.79 11.46
N SER A 314 19.40 -4.78 11.40
CA SER A 314 19.65 -3.46 12.04
C SER A 314 19.52 -3.51 13.56
N ASN A 315 18.52 -4.23 14.09
CA ASN A 315 18.37 -4.43 15.54
C ASN A 315 19.46 -5.33 16.12
N TRP A 316 19.90 -6.36 15.38
CA TRP A 316 21.03 -7.18 15.79
C TRP A 316 22.34 -6.37 15.81
N ILE A 317 22.60 -5.54 14.78
CA ILE A 317 23.78 -4.66 14.70
C ILE A 317 23.78 -3.67 15.87
N ALA A 318 22.67 -2.98 16.14
CA ALA A 318 22.58 -2.01 17.25
C ALA A 318 22.75 -2.66 18.63
N ALA A 319 22.31 -3.91 18.81
CA ALA A 319 22.42 -4.62 20.08
C ALA A 319 23.82 -5.22 20.34
N ASN A 320 24.55 -5.61 19.29
CA ASN A 320 25.80 -6.39 19.40
C ASN A 320 27.06 -5.68 18.88
N THR A 321 26.93 -4.47 18.31
CA THR A 321 28.06 -3.71 17.79
C THR A 321 28.15 -2.31 18.40
N LYS A 322 29.36 -1.74 18.47
CA LYS A 322 29.61 -0.33 18.83
C LYS A 322 30.61 0.28 17.86
N GLU A 323 30.62 1.60 17.75
CA GLU A 323 31.56 2.31 16.89
C GLU A 323 32.91 2.59 17.58
N CYS A 324 33.99 2.55 16.80
CA CYS A 324 35.30 2.92 17.28
C CYS A 324 35.35 4.44 17.57
N PRO A 325 35.80 4.88 18.76
CA PRO A 325 35.82 6.30 19.15
C PRO A 325 36.76 7.17 18.30
N ARG A 326 37.71 6.57 17.57
CA ARG A 326 38.70 7.29 16.75
C ARG A 326 38.35 7.33 15.25
N CYS A 327 37.67 6.32 14.73
CA CYS A 327 37.43 6.19 13.29
C CYS A 327 35.99 5.83 12.90
N SER A 328 35.10 5.70 13.89
CA SER A 328 33.67 5.37 13.75
C SER A 328 33.35 4.09 12.98
N VAL A 329 34.35 3.23 12.73
CA VAL A 329 34.10 1.89 12.17
C VAL A 329 33.36 1.05 13.21
N THR A 330 32.27 0.42 12.79
CA THR A 330 31.46 -0.49 13.60
C THR A 330 32.23 -1.76 13.94
N ILE A 331 32.26 -2.12 15.23
CA ILE A 331 32.99 -3.26 15.79
C ILE A 331 32.01 -4.14 16.55
N GLU A 332 31.97 -5.42 16.19
CA GLU A 332 31.24 -6.47 16.90
C GLU A 332 32.05 -6.95 18.12
N LYS A 333 31.35 -7.23 19.22
CA LYS A 333 31.97 -7.78 20.44
C LYS A 333 32.19 -9.29 20.30
N ASP A 334 33.42 -9.71 20.01
CA ASP A 334 33.79 -11.12 19.82
C ASP A 334 34.27 -11.85 21.11
N GLY A 335 33.73 -11.50 22.29
CA GLY A 335 34.02 -12.23 23.53
C GLY A 335 33.73 -11.52 24.87
N GLY A 336 34.36 -12.01 25.94
CA GLY A 336 34.20 -11.55 27.32
C GLY A 336 35.16 -10.44 27.78
N CYS A 337 36.17 -10.08 26.97
CA CYS A 337 37.14 -9.04 27.32
C CYS A 337 36.60 -7.63 27.00
N ASN A 338 36.80 -6.66 27.91
CA ASN A 338 36.41 -5.26 27.70
C ASN A 338 37.52 -4.43 27.02
N HIS A 339 38.71 -5.00 26.81
CA HIS A 339 39.78 -4.40 26.03
C HIS A 339 39.53 -4.69 24.55
N MET A 340 39.34 -3.65 23.74
CA MET A 340 39.10 -3.79 22.31
C MET A 340 40.14 -3.05 21.49
N VAL A 341 40.58 -3.71 20.42
CA VAL A 341 41.53 -3.16 19.47
C VAL A 341 40.80 -2.98 18.15
N CYS A 342 40.82 -1.77 17.60
CA CYS A 342 40.18 -1.49 16.31
C CYS A 342 40.85 -2.31 15.19
N LYS A 343 40.07 -3.15 14.50
CA LYS A 343 40.55 -3.99 13.38
C LYS A 343 40.90 -3.20 12.12
N ASN A 344 40.60 -1.89 12.07
CA ASN A 344 40.96 -1.03 10.95
C ASN A 344 42.48 -0.78 10.93
N GLN A 345 43.12 -1.15 9.82
CA GLN A 345 44.57 -1.04 9.61
C GLN A 345 45.10 0.39 9.76
N ASN A 346 44.28 1.40 9.50
CA ASN A 346 44.66 2.82 9.58
C ASN A 346 44.43 3.42 10.99
N CYS A 347 43.70 2.74 11.88
CA CYS A 347 43.33 3.27 13.19
C CYS A 347 44.06 2.54 14.32
N LYS A 348 43.96 1.20 14.35
CA LYS A 348 44.57 0.27 15.35
C LYS A 348 44.55 0.77 16.80
N ALA A 349 43.55 1.57 17.16
CA ALA A 349 43.46 2.15 18.49
C ALA A 349 42.92 1.13 19.48
N ASP A 350 43.51 1.11 20.66
CA ASP A 350 43.08 0.31 21.80
C ASP A 350 42.15 1.14 22.69
N PHE A 351 40.96 0.63 22.98
CA PHE A 351 39.94 1.32 23.76
C PHE A 351 39.13 0.36 24.64
N CYS A 352 38.43 0.91 25.62
CA CYS A 352 37.54 0.15 26.48
C CYS A 352 36.14 0.05 25.88
N TRP A 353 35.57 -1.15 25.81
CA TRP A 353 34.21 -1.39 25.33
C TRP A 353 33.12 -0.72 26.19
N VAL A 354 33.41 -0.50 27.47
CA VAL A 354 32.44 0.05 28.43
C VAL A 354 32.35 1.56 28.30
N CYS A 355 33.47 2.27 28.42
CA CYS A 355 33.49 3.74 28.43
C CYS A 355 33.87 4.39 27.09
N LEU A 356 34.22 3.60 26.06
CA LEU A 356 34.72 4.08 24.76
C LEU A 356 35.96 5.00 24.85
N GLY A 357 36.64 5.05 26.01
CA GLY A 357 37.88 5.79 26.22
C GLY A 357 39.13 4.98 25.85
N PRO A 358 40.30 5.64 25.70
CA PRO A 358 41.56 4.99 25.37
C PRO A 358 41.95 3.96 26.44
N TRP A 359 42.56 2.83 26.02
CA TRP A 359 42.89 1.75 26.95
C TRP A 359 44.11 2.07 27.83
N GLU A 360 45.14 2.74 27.29
CA GLU A 360 46.41 3.05 27.99
C GLU A 360 46.28 3.54 29.45
N PRO A 361 45.37 4.46 29.80
CA PRO A 361 45.27 4.94 31.17
C PRO A 361 44.52 3.96 32.11
N HIS A 362 43.87 2.91 31.60
CA HIS A 362 43.19 1.90 32.43
C HIS A 362 44.20 1.09 33.26
N GLY A 363 44.03 1.07 34.58
CA GLY A 363 44.94 0.40 35.53
C GLY A 363 45.96 1.33 36.19
N SER A 364 45.97 2.61 35.83
CA SER A 364 46.75 3.64 36.52
C SER A 364 46.02 4.21 37.74
N SER A 365 46.76 4.64 38.77
CA SER A 365 46.17 5.16 40.02
C SER A 365 45.38 6.47 39.86
N TRP A 366 45.51 7.16 38.72
CA TRP A 366 44.90 8.48 38.46
C TRP A 366 43.74 8.41 37.45
N TYR A 367 43.59 7.32 36.71
CA TYR A 367 42.51 7.13 35.75
C TYR A 367 41.62 5.96 36.18
N ASN A 368 40.43 6.31 36.65
CA ASN A 368 39.41 5.36 37.00
C ASN A 368 38.35 5.34 35.90
N CYS A 369 38.36 4.31 35.07
CA CYS A 369 37.19 3.93 34.24
C CYS A 369 35.95 3.64 35.12
N ASN A 370 36.16 3.47 36.43
CA ASN A 370 35.13 3.38 37.47
C ASN A 370 34.75 4.74 38.11
N ARG A 371 35.16 5.91 37.56
CA ARG A 371 34.45 7.17 37.85
C ARG A 371 33.16 7.17 37.03
N TYR A 372 32.25 6.42 37.59
CA TYR A 372 30.92 6.12 37.13
C TYR A 372 30.08 7.37 37.43
N ASP A 373 29.62 8.09 36.39
CA ASP A 373 28.38 8.83 36.56
C ASP A 373 27.32 7.76 36.77
N GLU A 374 26.96 7.56 38.05
CA GLU A 374 26.18 6.42 38.48
C GLU A 374 24.87 6.33 37.71
N GLU A 375 24.30 7.47 37.36
CA GLU A 375 23.01 7.60 36.71
C GLU A 375 23.14 7.43 35.21
N GLU A 376 24.10 8.10 34.54
CA GLU A 376 24.23 8.03 33.08
C GLU A 376 24.67 6.65 32.62
N ALA A 377 25.63 6.03 33.31
CA ALA A 377 26.10 4.70 32.97
C ALA A 377 25.17 3.59 33.50
N ARG A 378 24.30 3.85 34.48
CA ARG A 378 23.15 2.98 34.80
C ARG A 378 22.10 3.09 33.71
N ALA A 379 21.74 4.31 33.31
CA ALA A 379 20.77 4.58 32.26
C ALA A 379 21.19 3.97 30.92
N ALA A 380 22.47 4.05 30.55
CA ALA A 380 23.01 3.44 29.33
C ALA A 380 22.98 1.90 29.38
N ARG A 381 23.33 1.29 30.53
CA ARG A 381 23.23 -0.17 30.71
C ARG A 381 21.79 -0.64 30.76
N ASP A 382 20.93 0.04 31.50
CA ASP A 382 19.50 -0.24 31.58
C ASP A 382 18.82 -0.01 30.24
N ALA A 383 19.23 0.99 29.45
CA ALA A 383 18.75 1.20 28.09
C ALA A 383 19.20 0.05 27.17
N GLN A 384 20.47 -0.35 27.22
CA GLN A 384 20.98 -1.47 26.43
C GLN A 384 20.33 -2.80 26.84
N GLU A 385 20.12 -3.03 28.13
CA GLU A 385 19.45 -4.21 28.67
C GLU A 385 17.95 -4.20 28.38
N ARG A 386 17.27 -3.05 28.45
CA ARG A 386 15.87 -2.90 28.00
C ARG A 386 15.73 -3.15 26.51
N SER A 387 16.63 -2.63 25.67
CA SER A 387 16.62 -2.89 24.22
C SER A 387 16.88 -4.36 23.92
N ARG A 388 17.84 -4.99 24.61
CA ARG A 388 18.15 -6.42 24.48
C ARG A 388 17.00 -7.31 24.98
N ALA A 389 16.37 -6.97 26.10
CA ALA A 389 15.22 -7.68 26.63
C ALA A 389 13.97 -7.51 25.76
N ALA A 390 13.77 -6.31 25.18
CA ALA A 390 12.69 -6.06 24.23
C ALA A 390 12.90 -6.84 22.92
N LEU A 391 14.14 -6.95 22.44
CA LEU A 391 14.50 -7.79 21.29
C LEU A 391 14.33 -9.28 21.61
N GLN A 392 14.78 -9.73 22.79
CA GLN A 392 14.63 -11.12 23.24
C GLN A 392 13.16 -11.52 23.47
N ARG A 393 12.29 -10.56 23.82
CA ARG A 393 10.84 -10.77 23.91
C ARG A 393 10.15 -10.80 22.54
N TYR A 394 10.81 -10.26 21.52
CA TYR A 394 10.26 -10.14 20.16
C TYR A 394 10.64 -11.32 19.26
N LEU A 395 11.88 -11.83 19.38
CA LEU A 395 12.33 -13.12 18.82
C LEU A 395 11.66 -14.28 19.56
#